data_AF-A0A3C1Q7L8-F1
#
_entry.id   AF-A0A3C1Q7L8-F1
#
_cell.length_a   1.000
_cell.length_b   1.000
_cell.length_c   1.000
_cell.angle_alpha   90.00
_cell.angle_beta   90.00
_cell.angle_gamma   90.00
#
_symmetry.space_group_name_H-M   'P 1'
#
loop_
_entity.id
_entity.type
_entity.pdbx_description
1 polymer ?
#
loop_
_entity_poly.entity_id
_entity_poly.type
_entity_poly.pdbx_seq_one_letter_code
_entity_poly.pdbx_strand_id
1 'polypeptide(L)'
;MSTVFVLRPSSEKAELKYIFECAGMSVPVALRDSCRIESISIDSESKHWAVRVAGTSFPGTECIDQIRAVFEKVLKSSSAVSVEFSSDNGDDWIPSDETIARHWTDVVDRVHKRAPNVGVWLAQARCRAGRHGVIVEVPGIVQAEKLTERAGNLDIAQAFSELCGRRPEVQIEVGEFEEPDVPAELYEPAVPVGSISSDQKEQQPGGSGSSRQRRFRAKVEDGALLGRVFSDSPQPISELNEAQKKATVAGEVFKFEERHTRNGLIVTAFAITDKSDSIMCKCFFRGDEPRFKLHSGQWVKVRGEVRYDHYAREIVLMASDIVPHEAPARYDSAPEKRVELHLHTKMSSMDSVCYIEDAVALAASWG
;
A
#
# COMPACT_ATOMS: atom_id res chain seq x y z
N MET A 1 40.10 -4.33 3.60
CA MET A 1 39.94 -2.87 3.83
C MET A 1 40.02 -2.24 2.45
N SER A 2 38.87 -1.87 1.87
CA SER A 2 38.86 -1.23 0.55
C SER A 2 39.64 0.09 0.63
N THR A 3 40.56 0.27 -0.32
CA THR A 3 41.36 1.50 -0.42
C THR A 3 40.67 2.43 -1.39
N VAL A 4 40.13 3.53 -0.88
CA VAL A 4 39.50 4.60 -1.67
C VAL A 4 40.50 5.72 -1.90
N PHE A 5 40.80 6.01 -3.15
CA PHE A 5 41.64 7.15 -3.55
C PHE A 5 40.75 8.37 -3.82
N VAL A 6 41.02 9.50 -3.16
CA VAL A 6 40.26 10.74 -3.38
C VAL A 6 41.15 11.74 -4.09
N LEU A 7 40.80 12.07 -5.34
CA LEU A 7 41.43 13.12 -6.14
C LEU A 7 40.67 14.44 -5.91
N ARG A 8 41.38 15.47 -5.45
CA ARG A 8 40.85 16.83 -5.34
C ARG A 8 41.53 17.73 -6.35
N PRO A 9 40.79 18.41 -7.23
CA PRO A 9 41.38 19.35 -8.20
C PRO A 9 42.14 20.48 -7.49
N SER A 10 43.34 20.81 -7.98
CA SER A 10 44.26 21.75 -7.32
C SER A 10 44.12 23.22 -7.75
N SER A 11 43.22 23.55 -8.68
CA SER A 11 43.06 24.94 -9.18
C SER A 11 41.63 25.21 -9.65
N GLU A 12 41.26 26.50 -9.72
CA GLU A 12 40.00 27.03 -10.30
C GLU A 12 39.69 26.56 -11.73
N LYS A 13 40.63 25.89 -12.42
CA LYS A 13 40.41 25.22 -13.70
C LYS A 13 39.66 23.88 -13.59
N ALA A 14 39.10 23.55 -12.42
CA ALA A 14 38.17 22.45 -12.19
C ALA A 14 36.77 22.67 -12.82
N GLU A 15 36.72 23.44 -13.90
CA GLU A 15 35.52 23.68 -14.66
C GLU A 15 35.22 22.42 -15.48
N LEU A 16 33.98 21.95 -15.39
CA LEU A 16 33.44 20.86 -16.23
C LEU A 16 33.80 21.05 -17.71
N LYS A 17 33.95 22.31 -18.15
CA LYS A 17 34.42 22.69 -19.49
C LYS A 17 35.67 21.95 -19.97
N TYR A 18 36.71 21.84 -19.15
CA TYR A 18 37.96 21.19 -19.56
C TYR A 18 37.74 19.70 -19.88
N ILE A 19 36.92 19.02 -19.06
CA ILE A 19 36.64 17.60 -19.22
C ILE A 19 35.75 17.34 -20.45
N PHE A 20 34.78 18.22 -20.72
CA PHE A 20 33.96 18.17 -21.94
C PHE A 20 34.81 18.43 -23.20
N GLU A 21 35.74 19.38 -23.15
CA GLU A 21 36.69 19.64 -24.26
C GLU A 21 37.59 18.41 -24.53
N CYS A 22 38.13 17.77 -23.48
CA CYS A 22 38.90 16.52 -23.63
C CYS A 22 38.08 15.37 -24.24
N ALA A 23 36.78 15.34 -24.00
CA ALA A 23 35.85 14.36 -24.58
C ALA A 23 35.37 14.73 -26.00
N GLY A 24 35.72 15.91 -26.52
CA GLY A 24 35.22 16.43 -27.78
C GLY A 24 33.71 16.72 -27.78
N MET A 25 33.16 17.13 -26.63
CA MET A 25 31.74 17.42 -26.43
C MET A 25 31.54 18.90 -26.09
N SER A 26 30.41 19.48 -26.54
CA SER A 26 30.04 20.86 -26.19
C SER A 26 29.50 20.92 -24.77
N VAL A 27 29.97 21.87 -23.98
CA VAL A 27 29.46 22.11 -22.62
C VAL A 27 28.04 22.68 -22.68
N PRO A 28 27.06 22.08 -21.99
CA PRO A 28 25.73 22.65 -21.83
C PRO A 28 25.80 24.04 -21.19
N VAL A 29 24.99 24.98 -21.69
CA VAL A 29 24.96 26.36 -21.17
C VAL A 29 24.64 26.39 -19.66
N ALA A 30 23.82 25.45 -19.19
CA ALA A 30 23.45 25.30 -17.78
C ALA A 30 24.61 24.88 -16.85
N LEU A 31 25.69 24.31 -17.38
CA LEU A 31 26.85 23.81 -16.63
C LEU A 31 28.07 24.73 -16.69
N ARG A 32 28.01 25.81 -17.47
CA ARG A 32 29.20 26.60 -17.84
C ARG A 32 29.78 27.43 -16.69
N ASP A 33 28.90 27.99 -15.85
CA ASP A 33 29.30 28.97 -14.82
C ASP A 33 28.76 28.63 -13.40
N SER A 34 28.01 27.53 -13.27
CA SER A 34 27.26 27.19 -12.04
C SER A 34 27.84 25.99 -11.28
N CYS A 35 28.71 25.18 -11.90
CA CYS A 35 29.13 23.87 -11.40
C CYS A 35 30.65 23.66 -11.52
N ARG A 36 31.29 23.18 -10.46
CA ARG A 36 32.72 22.86 -10.36
C ARG A 36 32.91 21.44 -9.81
N ILE A 37 33.99 20.77 -10.18
CA ILE A 37 34.27 19.42 -9.62
C ILE A 37 34.89 19.58 -8.23
N GLU A 38 34.25 19.01 -7.23
CA GLU A 38 34.68 19.08 -5.83
C GLU A 38 35.70 17.98 -5.51
N SER A 39 35.38 16.73 -5.88
CA SER A 39 36.28 15.60 -5.68
C SER A 39 35.91 14.43 -6.59
N ILE A 40 36.89 13.57 -6.85
CA ILE A 40 36.68 12.30 -7.56
C ILE A 40 37.22 11.20 -6.67
N SER A 41 36.33 10.31 -6.21
CA SER A 41 36.69 9.16 -5.40
C SER A 41 36.75 7.90 -6.26
N ILE A 42 37.81 7.12 -6.11
CA ILE A 42 38.06 5.89 -6.86
C ILE A 42 38.20 4.77 -5.85
N ASP A 43 37.27 3.82 -5.90
CA ASP A 43 37.40 2.57 -5.15
C ASP A 43 38.20 1.58 -6.01
N SER A 44 39.36 1.18 -5.50
CA SER A 44 40.30 0.30 -6.19
C SER A 44 39.82 -1.16 -6.29
N GLU A 45 38.93 -1.60 -5.41
CA GLU A 45 38.37 -2.97 -5.43
C GLU A 45 37.19 -3.05 -6.41
N SER A 46 36.24 -2.11 -6.31
CA SER A 46 35.04 -2.10 -7.17
C SER A 46 35.27 -1.45 -8.54
N LYS A 47 36.43 -0.81 -8.75
CA LYS A 47 36.75 0.04 -9.91
C LYS A 47 35.67 1.10 -10.17
N HIS A 48 34.95 1.50 -9.13
CA HIS A 48 33.86 2.46 -9.20
C HIS A 48 34.38 3.88 -9.01
N TRP A 49 33.90 4.80 -9.84
CA TRP A 49 34.30 6.20 -9.82
C TRP A 49 33.13 7.04 -9.35
N ALA A 50 33.28 7.74 -8.23
CA ALA A 50 32.29 8.69 -7.74
C ALA A 50 32.80 10.11 -7.96
N VAL A 51 32.15 10.85 -8.87
CA VAL A 51 32.46 12.24 -9.18
C VAL A 51 31.52 13.13 -8.39
N ARG A 52 32.06 13.95 -7.48
CA ARG A 52 31.29 14.97 -6.77
C ARG A 52 31.44 16.32 -7.45
N VAL A 53 30.31 16.92 -7.81
CA VAL A 53 30.21 18.21 -8.48
C VAL A 53 29.52 19.20 -7.53
N ALA A 54 30.18 20.30 -7.21
CA ALA A 54 29.60 21.37 -6.41
C ALA A 54 29.01 22.46 -7.31
N GLY A 55 27.84 23.01 -6.98
CA GLY A 55 27.29 24.13 -7.76
C GLY A 55 26.21 24.97 -7.07
N THR A 56 25.92 26.12 -7.67
CA THR A 56 24.93 27.10 -7.16
C THR A 56 23.49 26.73 -7.52
N SER A 57 23.29 25.98 -8.60
CA SER A 57 22.00 25.45 -9.03
C SER A 57 22.15 24.00 -9.45
N PHE A 58 21.16 23.17 -9.12
CA PHE A 58 21.19 21.77 -9.51
C PHE A 58 21.04 21.62 -11.03
N PRO A 59 21.98 20.98 -11.71
CA PRO A 59 21.80 20.63 -13.10
C PRO A 59 20.80 19.48 -13.19
N GLY A 60 19.71 19.65 -13.95
CA GLY A 60 18.70 18.61 -14.13
C GLY A 60 19.28 17.27 -14.61
N THR A 61 18.50 16.20 -14.52
CA THR A 61 18.93 14.81 -14.80
C THR A 61 19.65 14.63 -16.14
N GLU A 62 19.19 15.31 -17.20
CA GLU A 62 19.81 15.31 -18.52
C GLU A 62 21.26 15.83 -18.51
N CYS A 63 21.55 16.85 -17.70
CA CYS A 63 22.90 17.38 -17.53
C CYS A 63 23.79 16.42 -16.72
N ILE A 64 23.24 15.73 -15.72
CA ILE A 64 23.97 14.71 -14.95
C ILE A 64 24.36 13.53 -15.84
N ASP A 65 23.43 13.06 -16.69
CA ASP A 65 23.71 11.98 -17.64
C ASP A 65 24.79 12.39 -18.65
N GLN A 66 24.80 13.66 -19.08
CA GLN A 66 25.86 14.19 -19.93
C GLN A 66 27.21 14.24 -19.21
N ILE A 67 27.25 14.64 -17.94
CA ILE A 67 28.48 14.60 -17.13
C ILE A 67 28.96 13.15 -17.02
N ARG A 68 28.09 12.20 -16.70
CA ARG A 68 28.42 10.77 -16.59
C ARG A 68 29.01 10.24 -17.90
N ALA A 69 28.35 10.52 -19.03
CA ALA A 69 28.78 10.09 -20.35
C ALA A 69 30.15 10.67 -20.74
N VAL A 70 30.42 11.92 -20.39
CA VAL A 70 31.72 12.56 -20.63
C VAL A 70 32.82 11.88 -19.81
N PHE A 71 32.58 11.60 -18.52
CA PHE A 71 33.55 10.89 -17.69
C PHE A 71 33.79 9.46 -18.16
N GLU A 72 32.74 8.72 -18.53
CA GLU A 72 32.86 7.38 -19.14
C GLU A 72 33.73 7.42 -20.41
N LYS A 73 33.54 8.45 -21.26
CA LYS A 73 34.30 8.62 -22.51
C LYS A 73 35.77 8.98 -22.29
N VAL A 74 36.07 9.84 -21.32
CA VAL A 74 37.45 10.26 -20.99
C VAL A 74 38.22 9.13 -20.31
N LEU A 75 37.57 8.39 -19.42
CA LEU A 75 38.21 7.36 -18.61
C LEU A 75 38.47 6.04 -19.35
N LYS A 76 37.92 5.86 -20.57
CA LYS A 76 38.19 4.73 -21.49
C LYS A 76 38.22 3.34 -20.82
N SER A 77 37.47 3.16 -19.75
CA SER A 77 37.45 1.92 -18.97
C SER A 77 36.01 1.58 -18.59
N SER A 78 35.69 0.28 -18.51
CA SER A 78 34.35 -0.27 -18.21
C SER A 78 33.89 -0.06 -16.77
N SER A 79 34.34 1.01 -16.14
CA SER A 79 34.09 1.37 -14.76
C SER A 79 32.78 2.13 -14.64
N ALA A 80 31.92 1.73 -13.69
CA ALA A 80 30.70 2.46 -13.39
C ALA A 80 31.05 3.82 -12.76
N VAL A 81 30.48 4.89 -13.33
CA VAL A 81 30.65 6.28 -12.87
C VAL A 81 29.35 6.73 -12.19
N SER A 82 29.42 7.11 -10.92
CA SER A 82 28.35 7.86 -10.25
C SER A 82 28.70 9.34 -10.19
N VAL A 83 27.67 10.19 -10.31
CA VAL A 83 27.81 11.64 -10.19
C VAL A 83 26.95 12.09 -9.02
N GLU A 84 27.57 12.70 -8.02
CA GLU A 84 26.93 13.28 -6.85
C GLU A 84 27.00 14.81 -6.94
N PHE A 85 25.89 15.50 -6.71
CA PHE A 85 25.88 16.96 -6.67
C PHE A 85 25.86 17.45 -5.22
N SER A 86 26.68 18.44 -4.88
CA SER A 86 26.69 19.13 -3.60
C SER A 86 26.41 20.63 -3.80
N SER A 87 25.56 21.24 -2.97
CA SER A 87 25.37 22.70 -2.99
C SER A 87 26.05 23.32 -1.77
N ASP A 88 26.77 24.43 -1.94
CA ASP A 88 27.49 25.16 -0.86
C ASP A 88 26.56 25.77 0.21
N ASN A 89 25.24 25.73 0.05
CA ASN A 89 24.28 26.24 1.03
C ASN A 89 23.71 25.10 1.86
N GLY A 90 24.00 25.16 3.16
CA GLY A 90 23.68 24.19 4.20
C GLY A 90 22.23 23.72 4.27
N ASP A 91 22.06 22.64 5.02
CA ASP A 91 20.97 21.64 5.13
C ASP A 91 19.50 22.11 5.12
N ASP A 92 19.18 23.39 4.98
CA ASP A 92 17.81 23.91 4.95
C ASP A 92 17.31 24.15 3.51
N TRP A 93 17.31 23.10 2.67
CA TRP A 93 16.67 23.19 1.36
C TRP A 93 15.20 22.77 1.44
N ILE A 94 14.32 23.73 1.12
CA ILE A 94 12.88 23.51 0.99
C ILE A 94 12.54 23.59 -0.51
N PRO A 95 12.14 22.48 -1.16
CA PRO A 95 11.65 22.54 -2.53
C PRO A 95 10.32 23.31 -2.58
N SER A 96 10.10 24.07 -3.65
CA SER A 96 8.80 24.69 -3.90
C SER A 96 7.74 23.62 -4.22
N ASP A 97 6.46 23.92 -3.97
CA ASP A 97 5.37 23.01 -4.31
C ASP A 97 5.36 22.62 -5.81
N GLU A 98 5.77 23.52 -6.69
CA GLU A 98 5.95 23.23 -8.13
C GLU A 98 7.06 22.20 -8.39
N THR A 99 8.17 22.30 -7.65
CA THR A 99 9.28 21.35 -7.75
C THR A 99 8.86 19.97 -7.24
N ILE A 100 8.12 19.94 -6.14
CA ILE A 100 7.55 18.70 -5.59
C ILE A 100 6.60 18.08 -6.60
N ALA A 101 5.62 18.83 -7.12
CA ALA A 101 4.65 18.32 -8.08
C ALA A 101 5.31 17.75 -9.35
N ARG A 102 6.39 18.37 -9.83
CA ARG A 102 7.14 17.93 -11.01
C ARG A 102 7.91 16.62 -10.78
N HIS A 103 8.47 16.42 -9.60
CA HIS A 103 9.39 15.32 -9.33
C HIS A 103 8.83 14.23 -8.40
N TRP A 104 7.64 14.42 -7.81
CA TRP A 104 7.07 13.49 -6.84
C TRP A 104 6.87 12.09 -7.41
N THR A 105 6.38 11.97 -8.65
CA THR A 105 6.22 10.67 -9.32
C THR A 105 7.55 9.93 -9.46
N ASP A 106 8.61 10.65 -9.78
CA ASP A 106 9.95 10.07 -9.95
C ASP A 106 10.58 9.70 -8.59
N VAL A 107 10.31 10.50 -7.56
CA VAL A 107 10.69 10.21 -6.17
C VAL A 107 10.06 8.90 -5.72
N VAL A 108 8.74 8.74 -5.90
CA VAL A 108 8.01 7.52 -5.50
C VAL A 108 8.54 6.29 -6.26
N ASP A 109 8.77 6.40 -7.57
CA ASP A 109 9.30 5.30 -8.38
C ASP A 109 10.72 4.89 -7.94
N ARG A 110 11.60 5.86 -7.63
CA ARG A 110 12.95 5.58 -7.13
C ARG A 110 12.94 4.92 -5.75
N VAL A 111 12.08 5.38 -4.84
CA VAL A 111 11.92 4.74 -3.53
C VAL A 111 11.39 3.32 -3.69
N HIS A 112 10.41 3.11 -4.59
CA HIS A 112 9.88 1.77 -4.87
C HIS A 112 10.93 0.81 -5.43
N LYS A 113 11.79 1.27 -6.36
CA LYS A 113 12.88 0.44 -6.91
C LYS A 113 13.93 0.03 -5.87
N ARG A 114 14.21 0.90 -4.89
CA ARG A 114 15.19 0.64 -3.82
C ARG A 114 14.60 -0.19 -2.68
N ALA A 115 13.38 0.15 -2.28
CA ALA A 115 12.66 -0.43 -1.17
C ALA A 115 11.17 -0.63 -1.57
N PRO A 116 10.82 -1.76 -2.22
CA PRO A 116 9.46 -2.02 -2.68
C PRO A 116 8.42 -1.92 -1.55
N ASN A 117 8.79 -2.40 -0.36
CA ASN A 117 7.94 -2.38 0.83
C ASN A 117 7.62 -0.95 1.33
N VAL A 118 8.50 0.02 1.09
CA VAL A 118 8.30 1.44 1.44
C VAL A 118 7.55 2.14 0.29
N GLY A 119 7.93 1.87 -0.96
CA GLY A 119 7.29 2.45 -2.13
C GLY A 119 5.79 2.14 -2.27
N VAL A 120 5.35 0.93 -1.89
CA VAL A 120 3.91 0.59 -1.86
C VAL A 120 3.11 1.54 -0.97
N TRP A 121 3.70 1.99 0.15
CA TRP A 121 3.07 2.93 1.06
C TRP A 121 3.17 4.39 0.61
N LEU A 122 3.95 4.70 -0.43
CA LEU A 122 4.01 6.05 -1.00
C LEU A 122 3.06 6.24 -2.19
N ALA A 123 2.45 5.16 -2.69
CA ALA A 123 1.54 5.21 -3.85
C ALA A 123 0.31 6.10 -3.65
N GLN A 124 -0.17 6.24 -2.42
CA GLN A 124 -1.31 7.12 -2.05
C GLN A 124 -0.87 8.38 -1.30
N ALA A 125 0.43 8.60 -1.15
CA ALA A 125 0.97 9.71 -0.37
C ALA A 125 0.94 11.01 -1.19
N ARG A 126 0.64 12.11 -0.50
CA ARG A 126 0.79 13.48 -1.04
C ARG A 126 2.04 14.11 -0.45
N CYS A 127 2.59 15.07 -1.17
CA CYS A 127 3.83 15.72 -0.78
C CYS A 127 3.66 17.22 -0.95
N ARG A 128 3.99 17.99 0.08
CA ARG A 128 3.92 19.46 0.06
C ARG A 128 5.12 20.08 0.74
N ALA A 129 5.41 21.34 0.41
CA ALA A 129 6.44 22.10 1.09
C ALA A 129 6.01 22.42 2.54
N GLY A 130 6.90 22.13 3.48
CA GLY A 130 6.77 22.47 4.90
C GLY A 130 7.60 23.71 5.27
N ARG A 131 7.64 24.05 6.56
CA ARG A 131 8.43 25.19 7.07
C ARG A 131 9.93 24.95 7.10
N HIS A 132 10.35 23.69 7.23
CA HIS A 132 11.75 23.27 7.37
C HIS A 132 12.14 22.14 6.41
N GLY A 133 11.29 21.82 5.43
CA GLY A 133 11.53 20.72 4.50
C GLY A 133 10.29 20.31 3.74
N VAL A 134 10.12 19.02 3.52
CA VAL A 134 9.01 18.41 2.81
C VAL A 134 8.14 17.64 3.79
N ILE A 135 6.83 17.82 3.67
CA ILE A 135 5.83 17.06 4.42
C ILE A 135 5.19 16.04 3.49
N VAL A 136 5.35 14.76 3.83
CA VAL A 136 4.73 13.63 3.14
C VAL A 136 3.51 13.22 3.95
N GLU A 137 2.35 13.48 3.38
CA GLU A 137 1.07 13.14 3.96
C GLU A 137 0.64 11.75 3.52
N VAL A 138 0.24 10.91 4.48
CA VAL A 138 -0.30 9.57 4.24
C VAL A 138 -1.67 9.38 4.87
N PRO A 139 -2.54 8.53 4.30
CA PRO A 139 -3.93 8.41 4.74
C PRO A 139 -4.12 7.67 6.08
N GLY A 140 -3.11 6.98 6.61
CA GLY A 140 -3.25 6.16 7.82
C GLY A 140 -2.13 6.33 8.85
N ILE A 141 -2.49 6.26 10.13
CA ILE A 141 -1.53 6.33 11.26
C ILE A 141 -0.51 5.19 11.19
N VAL A 142 -0.97 3.95 10.98
CA VAL A 142 -0.10 2.77 10.85
C VAL A 142 0.87 2.90 9.67
N GLN A 143 0.45 3.58 8.60
CA GLN A 143 1.28 3.82 7.43
C GLN A 143 2.38 4.83 7.74
N ALA A 144 2.05 5.92 8.47
CA ALA A 144 3.03 6.90 8.92
C ALA A 144 4.06 6.30 9.90
N GLU A 145 3.60 5.50 10.87
CA GLU A 145 4.47 4.82 11.83
C GLU A 145 5.45 3.88 11.13
N LYS A 146 4.95 2.99 10.27
CA LYS A 146 5.82 2.03 9.60
C LYS A 146 6.76 2.67 8.58
N LEU A 147 6.36 3.76 7.91
CA LEU A 147 7.27 4.53 7.06
C LEU A 147 8.40 5.15 7.89
N THR A 148 8.10 5.63 9.09
CA THR A 148 9.10 6.22 9.99
C THR A 148 10.05 5.16 10.55
N GLU A 149 9.53 4.02 11.02
CA GLU A 149 10.33 2.89 11.53
C GLU A 149 11.30 2.33 10.50
N ARG A 150 10.92 2.35 9.21
CA ARG A 150 11.72 1.80 8.11
C ARG A 150 12.59 2.83 7.41
N ALA A 151 12.84 3.97 8.05
CA ALA A 151 13.66 5.04 7.49
C ALA A 151 13.15 5.59 6.14
N GLY A 152 11.83 5.53 5.89
CA GLY A 152 11.22 6.03 4.66
C GLY A 152 11.43 7.53 4.47
N ASN A 153 11.55 8.30 5.56
CA ASN A 153 11.96 9.70 5.51
C ASN A 153 13.37 9.88 4.90
N LEU A 154 14.32 9.00 5.25
CA LEU A 154 15.68 9.03 4.69
C LEU A 154 15.68 8.62 3.22
N ASP A 155 14.90 7.62 2.84
CA ASP A 155 14.79 7.16 1.44
C ASP A 155 14.18 8.23 0.54
N ILE A 156 13.13 8.92 1.00
CA ILE A 156 12.49 10.02 0.26
C ILE A 156 13.47 11.20 0.15
N ALA A 157 14.14 11.56 1.24
CA ALA A 157 15.14 12.63 1.24
C ALA A 157 16.29 12.31 0.27
N GLN A 158 16.72 11.05 0.22
CA GLN A 158 17.74 10.57 -0.70
C GLN A 158 17.26 10.60 -2.16
N ALA A 159 16.02 10.23 -2.43
CA ALA A 159 15.44 10.34 -3.77
C ALA A 159 15.35 11.80 -4.24
N PHE A 160 14.99 12.73 -3.36
CA PHE A 160 15.07 14.18 -3.66
C PHE A 160 16.51 14.64 -3.87
N SER A 161 17.47 14.14 -3.10
CA SER A 161 18.89 14.43 -3.31
C SER A 161 19.37 13.99 -4.70
N GLU A 162 18.94 12.82 -5.17
CA GLU A 162 19.33 12.33 -6.50
C GLU A 162 18.63 13.06 -7.65
N LEU A 163 17.41 13.53 -7.45
CA LEU A 163 16.60 14.18 -8.48
C LEU A 163 16.77 15.69 -8.52
N CYS A 164 17.17 16.30 -7.41
CA CYS A 164 17.23 17.75 -7.23
C CYS A 164 18.57 18.22 -6.63
N GLY A 165 19.51 17.31 -6.33
CA GLY A 165 20.86 17.59 -5.83
C GLY A 165 20.93 18.18 -4.43
N ARG A 166 19.80 18.23 -3.75
CA ARG A 166 19.66 18.81 -2.42
C ARG A 166 18.74 17.90 -1.63
N ARG A 167 19.09 17.70 -0.36
CA ARG A 167 18.38 16.81 0.53
C ARG A 167 17.45 17.64 1.42
N PRO A 168 16.13 17.59 1.23
CA PRO A 168 15.22 18.23 2.16
C PRO A 168 15.09 17.39 3.43
N GLU A 169 14.78 18.03 4.55
CA GLU A 169 14.24 17.32 5.71
C GLU A 169 12.87 16.74 5.32
N VAL A 170 12.59 15.49 5.66
CA VAL A 170 11.32 14.83 5.33
C VAL A 170 10.58 14.49 6.61
N GLN A 171 9.40 15.08 6.75
CA GLN A 171 8.47 14.81 7.84
C GLN A 171 7.29 14.01 7.29
N ILE A 172 6.89 12.96 8.01
CA ILE A 172 5.79 12.08 7.61
C ILE A 172 4.62 12.36 8.54
N GLU A 173 3.51 12.80 7.98
CA GLU A 173 2.32 13.18 8.73
C GLU A 173 1.08 12.46 8.19
N VAL A 174 0.05 12.37 9.02
CA VAL A 174 -1.26 11.85 8.57
C VAL A 174 -2.05 13.01 7.99
N GLY A 175 -2.23 13.01 6.67
CA GLY A 175 -2.95 14.08 5.96
C GLY A 175 -4.46 13.99 6.09
N GLU A 176 -5.13 15.09 5.78
CA GLU A 176 -6.59 15.12 5.58
C GLU A 176 -6.90 14.80 4.13
N PHE A 177 -6.98 13.51 3.81
CA PHE A 177 -7.45 13.08 2.50
C PHE A 177 -8.97 13.25 2.49
N GLU A 178 -9.51 14.07 1.59
CA GLU A 178 -10.96 14.13 1.33
C GLU A 178 -11.44 12.70 1.08
N GLU A 179 -12.24 12.17 2.01
CA GLU A 179 -13.10 11.04 1.70
C GLU A 179 -13.98 11.50 0.53
N PRO A 180 -14.03 10.76 -0.59
CA PRO A 180 -14.95 11.12 -1.66
C PRO A 180 -16.34 11.22 -1.04
N ASP A 181 -16.99 12.35 -1.29
CA ASP A 181 -18.35 12.66 -0.85
C ASP A 181 -19.22 11.47 -1.24
N VAL A 182 -19.54 10.62 -0.27
CA VAL A 182 -20.37 9.43 -0.50
C VAL A 182 -21.76 9.99 -0.80
N PRO A 183 -22.25 9.96 -2.05
CA PRO A 183 -23.53 10.58 -2.36
C PRO A 183 -24.59 9.96 -1.45
N ALA A 184 -25.48 10.77 -0.89
CA ALA A 184 -26.54 10.30 0.02
C ALA A 184 -27.44 9.20 -0.62
N GLU A 185 -27.31 8.96 -1.92
CA GLU A 185 -27.94 7.87 -2.69
C GLU A 185 -27.31 6.49 -2.40
N LEU A 186 -26.09 6.40 -1.86
CA LEU A 186 -25.52 5.15 -1.29
C LEU A 186 -26.13 4.78 0.07
N TYR A 187 -27.06 5.60 0.56
CA TYR A 187 -27.75 5.52 1.86
C TYR A 187 -29.22 5.07 1.74
N GLU A 188 -29.59 4.27 0.74
CA GLU A 188 -30.88 3.58 0.77
C GLU A 188 -30.75 2.23 1.51
N PRO A 189 -31.30 2.09 2.74
CA PRO A 189 -31.45 0.78 3.34
C PRO A 189 -32.43 -0.04 2.51
N ALA A 190 -32.07 -1.29 2.25
CA ALA A 190 -32.89 -2.27 1.56
C ALA A 190 -34.36 -2.19 2.02
N VAL A 191 -35.23 -1.80 1.10
CA VAL A 191 -36.68 -1.86 1.28
C VAL A 191 -37.05 -3.30 1.68
N PRO A 192 -37.78 -3.53 2.78
CA PRO A 192 -38.21 -4.88 3.11
C PRO A 192 -39.20 -5.32 2.03
N VAL A 193 -38.89 -6.42 1.33
CA VAL A 193 -39.89 -7.15 0.55
C VAL A 193 -40.87 -7.73 1.58
N GLY A 194 -41.96 -7.01 1.78
CA GLY A 194 -43.09 -7.44 2.59
C GLY A 194 -43.73 -8.67 1.97
N SER A 195 -43.89 -9.68 2.82
CA SER A 195 -44.77 -10.83 2.69
C SER A 195 -46.05 -10.56 1.89
N ILE A 196 -46.26 -11.34 0.83
CA ILE A 196 -47.58 -11.55 0.26
C ILE A 196 -48.33 -12.51 1.19
N SER A 197 -49.28 -11.98 1.96
CA SER A 197 -50.46 -12.71 2.44
C SER A 197 -51.62 -11.73 2.60
N SER A 198 -52.65 -11.92 1.78
CA SER A 198 -54.08 -11.61 1.97
C SER A 198 -54.50 -10.65 3.10
N ASP A 199 -55.06 -9.49 2.75
CA ASP A 199 -56.52 -9.25 2.86
C ASP A 199 -56.93 -7.85 2.35
N GLN A 200 -58.15 -7.79 1.81
CA GLN A 200 -58.78 -6.62 1.18
C GLN A 200 -59.19 -5.53 2.18
N LYS A 201 -58.94 -4.24 1.86
CA LYS A 201 -59.96 -3.17 1.62
C LYS A 201 -59.38 -1.75 1.70
N GLU A 202 -59.52 -1.04 0.57
CA GLU A 202 -59.92 0.37 0.35
C GLU A 202 -59.86 1.41 1.50
N GLN A 203 -59.08 2.48 1.33
CA GLN A 203 -59.49 3.90 1.09
C GLN A 203 -58.36 4.92 1.40
N GLN A 204 -58.17 5.89 0.49
CA GLN A 204 -57.42 7.15 0.67
C GLN A 204 -58.40 8.30 0.97
N PRO A 205 -58.01 9.58 1.26
CA PRO A 205 -56.66 10.17 1.41
C PRO A 205 -56.50 11.13 2.64
N GLY A 206 -55.29 11.65 2.89
CA GLY A 206 -55.07 12.84 3.74
C GLY A 206 -53.65 12.96 4.29
N GLY A 207 -52.93 14.02 3.91
CA GLY A 207 -51.51 14.21 4.27
C GLY A 207 -51.26 14.71 5.70
N SER A 208 -50.04 14.50 6.20
CA SER A 208 -49.26 15.45 7.01
C SER A 208 -47.87 14.84 7.29
N GLY A 209 -46.86 15.71 7.42
CA GLY A 209 -45.46 15.35 7.56
C GLY A 209 -45.19 14.41 8.73
N SER A 210 -44.30 13.45 8.51
CA SER A 210 -43.82 12.55 9.55
C SER A 210 -42.31 12.63 9.66
N SER A 211 -41.90 13.35 10.70
CA SER A 211 -40.67 13.14 11.47
C SER A 211 -40.26 11.67 11.43
N ARG A 212 -39.19 11.38 10.67
CA ARG A 212 -38.67 10.02 10.50
C ARG A 212 -37.90 9.64 11.76
N GLN A 213 -38.64 9.08 12.71
CA GLN A 213 -38.14 8.50 13.94
C GLN A 213 -37.07 7.44 13.60
N ARG A 214 -35.84 7.67 14.08
CA ARG A 214 -34.65 6.82 13.92
C ARG A 214 -34.95 5.38 14.34
N ARG A 215 -34.95 4.44 13.39
CA ARG A 215 -34.94 2.99 13.70
C ARG A 215 -33.53 2.59 14.12
N PHE A 216 -33.39 2.16 15.37
CA PHE A 216 -32.19 1.48 15.87
C PHE A 216 -31.95 0.19 15.08
N ARG A 217 -30.67 -0.15 14.85
CA ARG A 217 -30.24 -1.44 14.29
C ARG A 217 -30.83 -2.56 15.15
N ALA A 218 -31.35 -3.62 14.52
CA ALA A 218 -31.98 -4.72 15.25
C ALA A 218 -30.98 -5.33 16.26
N LYS A 219 -31.47 -5.69 17.45
CA LYS A 219 -30.68 -6.35 18.48
C LYS A 219 -30.07 -7.64 17.90
N VAL A 220 -28.79 -7.89 18.18
CA VAL A 220 -28.11 -9.12 17.74
C VAL A 220 -28.88 -10.33 18.31
N GLU A 221 -29.27 -11.25 17.44
CA GLU A 221 -29.95 -12.48 17.84
C GLU A 221 -28.96 -13.46 18.49
N ASP A 222 -29.45 -14.26 19.43
CA ASP A 222 -28.63 -15.25 20.13
C ASP A 222 -28.08 -16.29 19.13
N GLY A 223 -26.76 -16.47 19.12
CA GLY A 223 -26.04 -17.30 18.14
C GLY A 223 -25.53 -16.58 16.88
N ALA A 224 -25.87 -15.30 16.66
CA ALA A 224 -25.26 -14.47 15.63
C ALA A 224 -24.08 -13.66 16.18
N LEU A 225 -23.03 -13.48 15.38
CA LEU A 225 -21.93 -12.56 15.68
C LEU A 225 -22.30 -11.12 15.31
N LEU A 226 -23.14 -10.97 14.27
CA LEU A 226 -23.71 -9.69 13.85
C LEU A 226 -25.09 -9.94 13.23
N GLY A 227 -26.03 -9.05 13.51
CA GLY A 227 -27.35 -9.07 12.87
C GLY A 227 -28.22 -10.24 13.35
N ARG A 228 -28.82 -10.96 12.40
CA ARG A 228 -29.77 -12.05 12.63
C ARG A 228 -29.18 -13.39 12.22
N VAL A 229 -29.71 -14.47 12.80
CA VAL A 229 -29.37 -15.82 12.34
C VAL A 229 -30.01 -16.07 10.97
N PHE A 230 -29.29 -16.75 10.07
CA PHE A 230 -29.81 -17.08 8.75
C PHE A 230 -29.33 -18.43 8.23
N SER A 231 -30.20 -19.10 7.48
CA SER A 231 -29.99 -20.44 6.95
C SER A 231 -29.69 -20.48 5.44
N ASP A 232 -29.58 -19.32 4.78
CA ASP A 232 -29.26 -19.23 3.35
C ASP A 232 -27.98 -20.01 3.03
N SER A 233 -27.99 -20.73 1.90
CA SER A 233 -26.85 -21.50 1.41
C SER A 233 -25.77 -20.54 0.89
N PRO A 234 -24.49 -20.71 1.28
CA PRO A 234 -23.41 -19.90 0.75
C PRO A 234 -23.15 -20.25 -0.73
N GLN A 235 -22.88 -19.23 -1.54
CA GLN A 235 -22.35 -19.39 -2.89
C GLN A 235 -20.81 -19.33 -2.86
N PRO A 236 -20.11 -19.91 -3.87
CA PRO A 236 -18.66 -19.77 -3.99
C PRO A 236 -18.24 -18.31 -4.12
N ILE A 237 -17.15 -17.92 -3.46
CA ILE A 237 -16.65 -16.54 -3.50
C ILE A 237 -16.22 -16.17 -4.93
N SER A 238 -15.66 -17.12 -5.67
CA SER A 238 -15.26 -16.96 -7.08
C SER A 238 -16.41 -16.60 -8.05
N GLU A 239 -17.66 -16.81 -7.67
CA GLU A 239 -18.84 -16.47 -8.49
C GLU A 239 -19.40 -15.06 -8.19
N LEU A 240 -18.85 -14.38 -7.19
CA LEU A 240 -19.31 -13.04 -6.82
C LEU A 240 -19.01 -12.02 -7.91
N ASN A 241 -19.99 -11.15 -8.16
CA ASN A 241 -19.87 -10.08 -9.14
C ASN A 241 -20.57 -8.79 -8.69
N GLU A 242 -20.17 -7.66 -9.27
CA GLU A 242 -20.71 -6.33 -8.95
C GLU A 242 -22.21 -6.17 -9.24
N ALA A 243 -22.77 -6.96 -10.16
CA ALA A 243 -24.18 -6.88 -10.50
C ALA A 243 -25.09 -7.49 -9.41
N GLN A 244 -24.53 -8.35 -8.54
CA GLN A 244 -25.26 -8.96 -7.45
C GLN A 244 -25.48 -7.97 -6.31
N LYS A 245 -26.73 -7.60 -6.07
CA LYS A 245 -27.06 -6.74 -4.91
C LYS A 245 -26.83 -7.44 -3.58
N LYS A 246 -27.10 -8.73 -3.46
CA LYS A 246 -26.96 -9.45 -2.18
C LYS A 246 -26.29 -10.79 -2.40
N ALA A 247 -25.40 -11.14 -1.48
CA ALA A 247 -24.71 -12.41 -1.48
C ALA A 247 -24.61 -12.99 -0.08
N THR A 248 -24.59 -14.31 -0.04
CA THR A 248 -24.28 -15.10 1.15
C THR A 248 -23.07 -15.96 0.81
N VAL A 249 -22.01 -15.87 1.60
CA VAL A 249 -20.76 -16.61 1.42
C VAL A 249 -20.30 -17.19 2.75
N ALA A 250 -19.51 -18.26 2.70
CA ALA A 250 -18.88 -18.84 3.87
C ALA A 250 -17.38 -18.98 3.61
N GLY A 251 -16.56 -18.72 4.62
CA GLY A 251 -15.12 -18.81 4.46
C GLY A 251 -14.35 -18.74 5.77
N GLU A 252 -13.07 -19.10 5.67
CA GLU A 252 -12.08 -18.98 6.72
C GLU A 252 -11.57 -17.54 6.82
N VAL A 253 -11.63 -16.95 8.01
CA VAL A 253 -11.06 -15.64 8.29
C VAL A 253 -9.54 -15.77 8.34
N PHE A 254 -8.82 -14.99 7.55
CA PHE A 254 -7.35 -14.93 7.59
C PHE A 254 -6.82 -13.53 7.89
N LYS A 255 -7.70 -12.53 7.95
CA LYS A 255 -7.36 -11.15 8.26
C LYS A 255 -8.52 -10.46 8.97
N PHE A 256 -8.23 -9.71 10.04
CA PHE A 256 -9.19 -8.89 10.76
C PHE A 256 -8.52 -7.58 11.19
N GLU A 257 -9.13 -6.46 10.84
CA GLU A 257 -8.66 -5.11 11.18
C GLU A 257 -9.83 -4.28 11.69
N GLU A 258 -9.57 -3.45 12.70
CA GLU A 258 -10.51 -2.45 13.18
C GLU A 258 -9.86 -1.07 13.06
N ARG A 259 -10.58 -0.11 12.49
CA ARG A 259 -10.09 1.27 12.29
C ARG A 259 -11.13 2.27 12.77
N HIS A 260 -10.68 3.28 13.50
CA HIS A 260 -11.52 4.39 13.93
C HIS A 260 -11.47 5.50 12.87
N THR A 261 -12.64 5.98 12.47
CA THR A 261 -12.78 7.15 11.58
C THR A 261 -12.94 8.41 12.41
N ARG A 262 -12.61 9.56 11.81
CA ARG A 262 -12.75 10.89 12.44
C ARG A 262 -14.20 11.22 12.80
N ASN A 263 -15.16 10.59 12.11
CA ASN A 263 -16.59 10.76 12.31
C ASN A 263 -17.15 9.96 13.51
N GLY A 264 -16.28 9.30 14.29
CA GLY A 264 -16.68 8.46 15.42
C GLY A 264 -17.28 7.11 15.02
N LEU A 265 -17.20 6.75 13.73
CA LEU A 265 -17.54 5.43 13.23
C LEU A 265 -16.33 4.51 13.34
N ILE A 266 -16.57 3.28 13.74
CA ILE A 266 -15.58 2.21 13.80
C ILE A 266 -15.84 1.31 12.59
N VAL A 267 -14.82 1.13 11.75
CA VAL A 267 -14.84 0.25 10.60
C VAL A 267 -14.15 -1.05 10.97
N THR A 268 -14.90 -2.14 10.95
CA THR A 268 -14.36 -3.49 11.10
C THR A 268 -14.27 -4.09 9.70
N ALA A 269 -13.06 -4.41 9.27
CA ALA A 269 -12.78 -5.04 7.99
C ALA A 269 -12.12 -6.40 8.22
N PHE A 270 -12.60 -7.43 7.54
CA PHE A 270 -12.03 -8.77 7.66
C PHE A 270 -12.06 -9.47 6.31
N ALA A 271 -11.06 -10.29 6.03
CA ALA A 271 -10.98 -11.04 4.78
C ALA A 271 -11.26 -12.52 5.05
N ILE A 272 -12.08 -13.11 4.18
CA ILE A 272 -12.45 -14.52 4.23
C ILE A 272 -12.07 -15.21 2.92
N THR A 273 -11.77 -16.50 2.98
CA THR A 273 -11.54 -17.35 1.82
C THR A 273 -12.27 -18.68 1.95
N ASP A 274 -12.88 -19.14 0.87
CA ASP A 274 -13.46 -20.49 0.74
C ASP A 274 -12.52 -21.46 0.02
N LYS A 275 -11.27 -21.04 -0.21
CA LYS A 275 -10.23 -21.66 -1.04
C LYS A 275 -10.51 -21.66 -2.56
N SER A 276 -11.68 -21.20 -3.01
CA SER A 276 -11.93 -20.88 -4.43
C SER A 276 -11.48 -19.47 -4.77
N ASP A 277 -11.78 -18.50 -3.89
CA ASP A 277 -11.32 -17.13 -3.97
C ASP A 277 -11.33 -16.48 -2.55
N SER A 278 -11.08 -15.18 -2.47
CA SER A 278 -11.10 -14.39 -1.24
C SER A 278 -11.87 -13.09 -1.43
N ILE A 279 -12.57 -12.64 -0.38
CA ILE A 279 -13.27 -11.34 -0.41
C ILE A 279 -13.09 -10.58 0.90
N MET A 280 -13.01 -9.26 0.80
CA MET A 280 -13.03 -8.35 1.94
C MET A 280 -14.48 -8.09 2.38
N CYS A 281 -14.77 -8.35 3.64
CA CYS A 281 -16.02 -8.02 4.31
C CYS A 281 -15.84 -6.77 5.18
N LYS A 282 -16.81 -5.85 5.14
CA LYS A 282 -16.78 -4.61 5.94
C LYS A 282 -18.06 -4.41 6.73
N CYS A 283 -17.89 -3.94 7.96
CA CYS A 283 -18.96 -3.54 8.88
C CYS A 283 -18.65 -2.16 9.45
N PHE A 284 -19.68 -1.32 9.53
CA PHE A 284 -19.60 -0.01 10.18
C PHE A 284 -20.36 -0.06 11.49
N PHE A 285 -19.73 0.45 12.55
CA PHE A 285 -20.29 0.57 13.88
C PHE A 285 -20.23 2.02 14.35
N ARG A 286 -21.21 2.44 15.14
CA ARG A 286 -21.10 3.67 15.93
C ARG A 286 -20.42 3.35 17.26
N GLY A 287 -19.78 4.34 17.89
CA GLY A 287 -18.94 4.16 19.08
C GLY A 287 -19.53 3.30 20.21
N ASP A 288 -20.86 3.34 20.42
CA ASP A 288 -21.54 2.59 21.48
C ASP A 288 -22.14 1.24 21.03
N GLU A 289 -22.06 0.88 19.74
CA GLU A 289 -22.62 -0.39 19.25
C GLU A 289 -21.76 -1.59 19.68
N PRO A 290 -22.38 -2.72 20.07
CA PRO A 290 -21.65 -3.93 20.42
C PRO A 290 -20.90 -4.47 19.20
N ARG A 291 -19.60 -4.71 19.37
CA ARG A 291 -18.69 -5.20 18.34
C ARG A 291 -18.45 -6.70 18.48
N PHE A 292 -18.15 -7.35 17.36
CA PHE A 292 -17.69 -8.73 17.35
C PHE A 292 -16.16 -8.77 17.16
N LYS A 293 -15.56 -9.89 17.54
CA LYS A 293 -14.16 -10.20 17.23
C LYS A 293 -14.12 -11.50 16.46
N LEU A 294 -13.23 -11.57 15.48
CA LEU A 294 -12.93 -12.78 14.73
C LEU A 294 -11.45 -13.13 14.93
N HIS A 295 -11.16 -14.43 14.90
CA HIS A 295 -9.79 -14.93 14.96
C HIS A 295 -9.39 -15.54 13.62
N SER A 296 -8.09 -15.50 13.31
CA SER A 296 -7.56 -16.20 12.14
C SER A 296 -7.83 -17.70 12.24
N GLY A 297 -8.27 -18.34 11.15
CA GLY A 297 -8.68 -19.74 11.11
C GLY A 297 -10.15 -19.99 11.47
N GLN A 298 -10.86 -18.98 11.98
CA GLN A 298 -12.29 -19.11 12.29
C GLN A 298 -13.11 -19.14 11.00
N TRP A 299 -14.03 -20.10 10.88
CA TRP A 299 -14.99 -20.14 9.79
C TRP A 299 -16.25 -19.36 10.15
N VAL A 300 -16.71 -18.54 9.21
CA VAL A 300 -17.91 -17.72 9.35
C VAL A 300 -18.75 -17.78 8.08
N LYS A 301 -20.06 -17.61 8.23
CA LYS A 301 -20.98 -17.38 7.14
C LYS A 301 -21.46 -15.94 7.22
N VAL A 302 -21.34 -15.23 6.11
CA VAL A 302 -21.60 -13.80 5.99
C VAL A 302 -22.67 -13.56 4.95
N ARG A 303 -23.67 -12.77 5.31
CA ARG A 303 -24.70 -12.27 4.38
C ARG A 303 -24.61 -10.77 4.29
N GLY A 304 -24.60 -10.24 3.07
CA GLY A 304 -24.39 -8.81 2.85
C GLY A 304 -24.68 -8.34 1.44
N GLU A 305 -24.39 -7.07 1.22
CA GLU A 305 -24.49 -6.41 -0.08
C GLU A 305 -23.12 -6.38 -0.76
N VAL A 306 -23.03 -6.80 -2.03
CA VAL A 306 -21.79 -6.65 -2.79
C VAL A 306 -21.73 -5.22 -3.29
N ARG A 307 -20.65 -4.51 -2.97
CA ARG A 307 -20.44 -3.13 -3.42
C ARG A 307 -19.02 -2.96 -3.91
N TYR A 308 -18.84 -2.13 -4.93
CA TYR A 308 -17.52 -1.68 -5.30
C TYR A 308 -17.03 -0.63 -4.29
N ASP A 309 -15.87 -0.87 -3.70
CA ASP A 309 -15.25 0.06 -2.77
C ASP A 309 -14.18 0.88 -3.50
N HIS A 310 -14.41 2.18 -3.66
CA HIS A 310 -13.49 3.05 -4.38
C HIS A 310 -12.13 3.24 -3.68
N TYR A 311 -12.07 3.06 -2.36
CA TYR A 311 -10.82 3.17 -1.60
C TYR A 311 -9.99 1.88 -1.75
N ALA A 312 -10.63 0.72 -1.61
CA ALA A 312 -9.97 -0.57 -1.82
C ALA A 312 -9.73 -0.87 -3.31
N ARG A 313 -10.48 -0.22 -4.20
CA ARG A 313 -10.52 -0.46 -5.66
C ARG A 313 -10.87 -1.91 -6.01
N GLU A 314 -11.74 -2.51 -5.21
CA GLU A 314 -12.16 -3.91 -5.32
C GLU A 314 -13.62 -4.05 -4.88
N ILE A 315 -14.25 -5.16 -5.25
CA ILE A 315 -15.55 -5.53 -4.69
C ILE A 315 -15.39 -5.93 -3.23
N VAL A 316 -16.29 -5.45 -2.39
CA VAL A 316 -16.35 -5.77 -0.97
C VAL A 316 -17.75 -6.22 -0.61
N LEU A 317 -17.84 -7.08 0.39
CA LEU A 317 -19.11 -7.50 0.96
C LEU A 317 -19.44 -6.62 2.18
N MET A 318 -20.44 -5.76 2.05
CA MET A 318 -20.99 -5.00 3.18
C MET A 318 -21.84 -5.93 4.04
N ALA A 319 -21.24 -6.46 5.10
CA ALA A 319 -21.84 -7.51 5.91
C ALA A 319 -22.98 -6.96 6.76
N SER A 320 -24.16 -7.56 6.59
CA SER A 320 -25.36 -7.27 7.37
C SER A 320 -25.53 -8.24 8.52
N ASP A 321 -25.28 -9.53 8.24
CA ASP A 321 -25.41 -10.61 9.21
C ASP A 321 -24.17 -11.51 9.14
N ILE A 322 -23.71 -11.95 10.31
CA ILE A 322 -22.56 -12.86 10.45
C ILE A 322 -22.93 -13.92 11.47
N VAL A 323 -22.77 -15.19 11.09
CA VAL A 323 -22.96 -16.34 11.97
C VAL A 323 -21.71 -17.22 11.96
N PRO A 324 -21.39 -17.90 13.08
CA PRO A 324 -20.34 -18.92 13.07
C PRO A 324 -20.64 -20.00 12.03
N HIS A 325 -19.59 -20.56 11.42
CA HIS A 325 -19.71 -21.68 10.49
C HIS A 325 -18.64 -22.73 10.80
N GLU A 326 -18.91 -23.98 10.42
CA GLU A 326 -17.93 -25.06 10.57
C GLU A 326 -17.04 -25.13 9.34
N ALA A 327 -15.77 -25.51 9.54
CA ALA A 327 -14.85 -25.71 8.43
C ALA A 327 -15.32 -26.91 7.59
N PRO A 328 -15.28 -26.82 6.24
CA PRO A 328 -15.50 -27.97 5.38
C PRO A 328 -14.38 -28.99 5.62
N ALA A 329 -14.71 -30.09 6.28
CA ALA A 329 -13.78 -31.17 6.58
C ALA A 329 -13.93 -32.30 5.56
N ARG A 330 -12.79 -32.91 5.18
CA ARG A 330 -12.77 -34.17 4.44
C ARG A 330 -12.59 -35.31 5.43
N TYR A 331 -13.33 -36.40 5.23
CA TYR A 331 -13.29 -37.58 6.08
C TYR A 331 -12.88 -38.80 5.25
N ASP A 332 -12.04 -39.65 5.84
CA ASP A 332 -11.77 -40.98 5.32
C ASP A 332 -12.83 -41.95 5.87
N SER A 333 -13.74 -42.40 4.99
CA SER A 333 -14.79 -43.37 5.32
C SER A 333 -14.41 -44.82 4.96
N ALA A 334 -13.15 -45.09 4.61
CA ALA A 334 -12.72 -46.43 4.23
C ALA A 334 -12.63 -47.34 5.46
N PRO A 335 -13.04 -48.62 5.34
CA PRO A 335 -12.92 -49.58 6.44
C PRO A 335 -11.47 -49.95 6.73
N GLU A 336 -10.62 -50.00 5.70
CA GLU A 336 -9.19 -50.22 5.81
C GLU A 336 -8.46 -48.93 5.46
N LYS A 337 -7.59 -48.48 6.37
CA LYS A 337 -6.94 -47.17 6.28
C LYS A 337 -5.73 -47.21 5.37
N ARG A 338 -5.65 -46.19 4.51
CA ARG A 338 -4.55 -46.02 3.56
C ARG A 338 -3.31 -45.49 4.28
N VAL A 339 -2.16 -46.10 4.02
CA VAL A 339 -0.86 -45.54 4.41
C VAL A 339 -0.27 -44.76 3.23
N GLU A 340 -0.03 -43.46 3.42
CA GLU A 340 0.73 -42.66 2.45
C GLU A 340 2.23 -42.93 2.63
N LEU A 341 2.88 -43.43 1.58
CA LEU A 341 4.29 -43.80 1.61
C LEU A 341 5.19 -42.79 0.89
N HIS A 342 4.59 -41.80 0.20
CA HIS A 342 5.32 -40.79 -0.54
C HIS A 342 4.65 -39.41 -0.41
N LEU A 343 5.20 -38.57 0.49
CA LEU A 343 4.70 -37.22 0.77
C LEU A 343 5.82 -36.19 0.62
N HIS A 344 5.55 -35.12 -0.12
CA HIS A 344 6.41 -33.95 -0.19
C HIS A 344 5.95 -32.88 0.80
N THR A 345 6.87 -32.33 1.58
CA THR A 345 6.59 -31.28 2.57
C THR A 345 7.25 -29.98 2.15
N LYS A 346 7.00 -28.90 2.88
CA LYS A 346 7.64 -27.58 2.67
C LYS A 346 9.18 -27.63 2.71
N MET A 347 9.77 -28.71 3.22
CA MET A 347 11.22 -28.95 3.16
C MET A 347 11.72 -29.31 1.75
N SER A 348 10.82 -29.77 0.87
CA SER A 348 11.07 -29.95 -0.56
C SER A 348 11.03 -28.58 -1.25
N SER A 349 12.22 -28.01 -1.47
CA SER A 349 12.40 -26.66 -2.02
C SER A 349 11.60 -26.42 -3.30
N MET A 350 10.70 -25.43 -3.26
CA MET A 350 9.83 -25.01 -4.38
C MET A 350 8.91 -26.11 -4.94
N ASP A 351 8.73 -27.21 -4.22
CA ASP A 351 8.02 -28.40 -4.72
C ASP A 351 6.76 -28.73 -3.90
N SER A 352 6.70 -28.32 -2.63
CA SER A 352 5.49 -28.47 -1.81
C SER A 352 5.26 -27.28 -0.87
N VAL A 353 3.97 -27.05 -0.56
CA VAL A 353 3.49 -26.02 0.36
C VAL A 353 2.96 -26.60 1.67
N CYS A 354 2.97 -27.93 1.82
CA CYS A 354 2.38 -28.63 2.95
C CYS A 354 3.34 -28.70 4.15
N TYR A 355 2.90 -28.27 5.33
CA TYR A 355 3.64 -28.49 6.58
C TYR A 355 3.50 -29.93 7.04
N ILE A 356 4.59 -30.51 7.57
CA ILE A 356 4.60 -31.91 8.00
C ILE A 356 3.67 -32.13 9.18
N GLU A 357 3.56 -31.14 10.08
CA GLU A 357 2.69 -31.15 11.24
C GLU A 357 1.22 -31.28 10.83
N ASP A 358 0.79 -30.50 9.83
CA ASP A 358 -0.57 -30.52 9.31
C ASP A 358 -0.89 -31.87 8.63
N ALA A 359 0.07 -32.42 7.87
CA ALA A 359 -0.10 -33.70 7.19
C ALA A 359 -0.24 -34.86 8.18
N VAL A 360 0.60 -34.89 9.23
CA VAL A 360 0.53 -35.91 10.29
C VAL A 360 -0.76 -35.77 11.10
N ALA A 361 -1.19 -34.55 11.44
CA ALA A 361 -2.45 -34.32 12.12
C ALA A 361 -3.66 -34.78 11.28
N LEU A 362 -3.64 -34.53 9.97
CA LEU A 362 -4.67 -34.99 9.05
C LEU A 362 -4.71 -36.53 8.97
N ALA A 363 -3.55 -37.17 8.79
CA ALA A 363 -3.46 -38.63 8.79
C ALA A 363 -3.98 -39.23 10.11
N ALA A 364 -3.58 -38.66 11.26
CA ALA A 364 -4.10 -39.10 12.56
C ALA A 364 -5.62 -38.90 12.70
N SER A 365 -6.18 -37.83 12.12
CA SER A 365 -7.63 -37.57 12.13
C SER A 365 -8.42 -38.57 11.27
N TRP A 366 -7.79 -39.15 10.25
CA TRP A 366 -8.40 -40.12 9.35
C TRP A 366 -8.31 -41.55 9.85
N GLY A 367 -7.41 -41.82 10.81
CA GLY A 367 -7.08 -43.16 11.30
C GLY A 367 -6.10 -43.87 10.39
#